data_AF-A0A851I8T9-F1
#
_entry.id   AF-A0A851I8T9-F1
#
_cell.length_a   1.000
_cell.length_b   1.000
_cell.length_c   1.000
_cell.angle_alpha   90.00
_cell.angle_beta   90.00
_cell.angle_gamma   90.00
#
_symmetry.space_group_name_H-M   'P 1'
#
loop_
_entity.id
_entity.type
_entity.pdbx_description
1 polymer ?
#
loop_
_entity_poly.entity_id
_entity_poly.type
_entity_poly.pdbx_seq_one_letter_code
_entity_poly.pdbx_strand_id
1 'polypeptide(L)'
;MLLEPQRTEIEDYQKKYIAAWMNILIEGRMGTSFLNRGRVERRLQSFYAELDLEEETEAEARRERWERFAALWIETCVRDRTYSSAAFGMFHLKDETLARKIAAEIDEVTRQIPARLGMEERCRELRRIFIGQYLRMIPQGRENFPEGSEQFS
;
A
#
# COMPACT_ATOMS: atom_id res chain seq x y z
N MET A 1 -21.86 -8.57 -13.07
CA MET A 1 -21.09 -8.76 -14.31
C MET A 1 -20.61 -7.39 -14.73
N LEU A 2 -19.31 -7.09 -14.60
CA LEU A 2 -18.76 -5.78 -15.00
C LEU A 2 -18.64 -5.73 -16.52
N LEU A 3 -19.03 -4.59 -17.11
CA LEU A 3 -18.88 -4.32 -18.55
C LEU A 3 -17.38 -4.36 -18.91
N GLU A 4 -17.03 -5.02 -20.02
CA GLU A 4 -15.64 -5.20 -20.49
C GLU A 4 -14.76 -3.92 -20.44
N PRO A 5 -15.20 -2.72 -20.88
CA PRO A 5 -14.36 -1.51 -20.79
C PRO A 5 -14.02 -1.10 -19.35
N GLN A 6 -14.95 -1.26 -18.40
CA GLN A 6 -14.66 -0.97 -16.98
C GLN A 6 -13.75 -2.02 -16.35
N ARG A 7 -13.77 -3.27 -16.82
CA ARG A 7 -12.84 -4.30 -16.36
C ARG A 7 -11.41 -3.97 -16.76
N THR A 8 -11.19 -3.56 -18.01
CA THR A 8 -9.87 -3.20 -18.53
C THR A 8 -9.26 -2.03 -17.76
N GLU A 9 -10.04 -0.97 -17.53
CA GLU A 9 -9.60 0.18 -16.74
C GLU A 9 -9.20 -0.21 -15.31
N ILE A 10 -9.97 -1.12 -14.68
CA ILE A 10 -9.64 -1.65 -13.35
C ILE A 10 -8.30 -2.37 -13.34
N GLU A 11 -8.09 -3.26 -14.30
CA GLU A 11 -6.84 -4.01 -14.40
C GLU A 11 -5.64 -3.08 -14.67
N ASP A 12 -5.83 -2.01 -15.43
CA ASP A 12 -4.77 -1.09 -15.81
C ASP A 12 -4.27 -0.27 -14.62
N TYR A 13 -5.15 0.37 -13.83
CA TYR A 13 -4.69 1.10 -12.65
C TYR A 13 -4.13 0.15 -11.58
N GLN A 14 -4.68 -1.06 -11.43
CA GLN A 14 -4.16 -2.04 -10.47
C GLN A 14 -2.73 -2.46 -10.81
N LYS A 15 -2.44 -2.77 -12.08
CA LYS A 15 -1.09 -3.09 -12.54
C LYS A 15 -0.13 -1.92 -12.30
N LYS A 16 -0.57 -0.71 -12.62
CA LYS A 16 0.19 0.54 -12.39
C LYS A 16 0.54 0.71 -10.92
N TYR A 17 -0.44 0.60 -10.02
CA TYR A 17 -0.22 0.75 -8.57
C TYR A 17 0.64 -0.36 -7.97
N ILE A 18 0.47 -1.62 -8.38
CA ILE A 18 1.33 -2.73 -7.97
C ILE A 18 2.79 -2.45 -8.35
N ALA A 19 3.03 -2.03 -9.59
CA ALA A 19 4.36 -1.71 -10.07
C ALA A 19 4.97 -0.52 -9.30
N ALA A 20 4.20 0.54 -9.09
CA ALA A 20 4.63 1.71 -8.33
C ALA A 20 4.99 1.34 -6.88
N TRP A 21 4.11 0.61 -6.17
CA TRP A 21 4.34 0.17 -4.80
C TRP A 21 5.60 -0.68 -4.65
N MET A 22 5.78 -1.67 -5.54
CA MET A 22 7.00 -2.50 -5.56
C MET A 22 8.26 -1.68 -5.79
N ASN A 23 8.22 -0.74 -6.74
CA ASN A 23 9.37 0.11 -7.03
C ASN A 23 9.71 1.05 -5.85
N ILE A 24 8.71 1.53 -5.12
CA ILE A 24 8.93 2.32 -3.90
C ILE A 24 9.62 1.47 -2.83
N LEU A 25 9.16 0.24 -2.59
CA LEU A 25 9.81 -0.67 -1.64
C LEU A 25 11.26 -0.96 -2.05
N ILE A 26 11.49 -1.27 -3.33
CA ILE A 26 12.82 -1.59 -3.86
C ILE A 26 13.76 -0.39 -3.72
N GLU A 27 13.38 0.78 -4.26
CA GLU A 27 14.22 1.98 -4.25
C GLU A 27 14.35 2.62 -2.87
N GLY A 28 13.30 2.56 -2.03
CA GLY A 28 13.31 3.14 -0.69
C GLY A 28 14.12 2.34 0.34
N ARG A 29 14.30 1.03 0.10
CA ARG A 29 15.18 0.14 0.89
C ARG A 29 16.63 0.19 0.43
N MET A 30 16.86 0.50 -0.84
CA MET A 30 18.20 0.77 -1.35
C MET A 30 18.70 2.10 -0.78
N GLY A 31 19.62 2.03 0.18
CA GLY A 31 20.22 3.24 0.77
C GLY A 31 20.79 4.19 -0.28
N THR A 32 20.70 5.49 -0.02
CA THR A 32 21.23 6.51 -0.94
C THR A 32 22.67 6.88 -0.54
N SER A 33 23.54 7.01 -1.54
CA SER A 33 24.79 7.72 -1.38
C SER A 33 24.58 9.19 -1.78
N PHE A 34 25.44 10.09 -1.30
CA PHE A 34 25.33 11.52 -1.63
C PHE A 34 25.29 11.78 -3.15
N LEU A 35 25.96 10.93 -3.94
CA LEU A 35 26.07 11.06 -5.39
C LEU A 35 24.80 10.62 -6.15
N ASN A 36 23.97 9.74 -5.59
CA ASN A 36 22.78 9.23 -6.28
C ASN A 36 21.45 9.75 -5.69
N ARG A 37 21.50 10.45 -4.55
CA ARG A 37 20.33 10.92 -3.78
C ARG A 37 19.28 11.62 -4.65
N GLY A 38 19.65 12.68 -5.35
CA GLY A 38 18.68 13.46 -6.15
C GLY A 38 18.09 12.69 -7.34
N ARG A 39 18.73 11.60 -7.80
CA ARG A 39 18.16 10.71 -8.82
C ARG A 39 17.16 9.74 -8.20
N VAL A 40 17.48 9.19 -7.02
CA VAL A 40 16.59 8.29 -6.27
C VAL A 40 15.33 9.04 -5.83
N GLU A 41 15.48 10.25 -5.27
CA GLU A 41 14.34 11.08 -4.85
C GLU A 41 13.38 11.37 -6.02
N ARG A 42 13.90 11.72 -7.20
CA ARG A 42 13.07 11.91 -8.41
C ARG A 42 12.33 10.66 -8.85
N ARG A 43 12.96 9.48 -8.77
CA ARG A 43 12.28 8.22 -9.10
C ARG A 43 11.19 7.88 -8.10
N LEU A 44 11.47 8.03 -6.81
CA LEU A 44 10.46 7.83 -5.76
C LEU A 44 9.27 8.76 -5.97
N GLN A 45 9.52 10.04 -6.25
CA GLN A 45 8.46 11.00 -6.60
C GLN A 45 7.64 10.54 -7.81
N SER A 46 8.27 10.05 -8.88
CA SER A 46 7.51 9.53 -10.03
C SER A 46 6.65 8.33 -9.65
N PHE A 47 7.12 7.40 -8.82
CA PHE A 47 6.28 6.27 -8.39
C PHE A 47 5.12 6.69 -7.50
N TYR A 48 5.29 7.73 -6.67
CA TYR A 48 4.19 8.30 -5.90
C TYR A 48 3.18 9.03 -6.80
N ALA A 49 3.62 9.68 -7.87
CA ALA A 49 2.70 10.24 -8.88
C ALA A 49 1.90 9.14 -9.59
N GLU A 50 2.51 7.99 -9.89
CA GLU A 50 1.81 6.81 -10.43
C GLU A 50 0.77 6.22 -9.46
N LEU A 51 0.85 6.54 -8.16
CA LEU A 51 -0.20 6.22 -7.16
C LEU A 51 -1.30 7.29 -7.10
N ASP A 52 -1.37 8.20 -8.06
CA ASP A 52 -2.35 9.29 -8.18
C ASP A 52 -2.37 10.26 -6.97
N LEU A 53 -1.24 10.40 -6.27
CA LEU A 53 -1.13 11.29 -5.10
C LEU A 53 -1.23 12.80 -5.44
N GLU A 54 -1.16 13.16 -6.71
CA GLU A 54 -1.17 14.57 -7.17
C GLU A 54 -2.51 14.99 -7.81
N GLU A 55 -3.44 14.06 -8.07
CA GLU A 55 -4.69 14.38 -8.77
C GLU A 55 -5.77 14.93 -7.82
N GLU A 56 -6.06 16.23 -7.86
CA GLU A 56 -7.07 16.85 -7.00
C GLU A 56 -8.52 16.69 -7.51
N THR A 57 -8.71 16.39 -8.80
CA THR A 57 -10.03 16.53 -9.47
C THR A 57 -10.96 15.32 -9.34
N GLU A 58 -10.52 14.20 -8.75
CA GLU A 58 -11.29 12.96 -8.66
C GLU A 58 -11.13 12.23 -7.31
N ALA A 59 -11.30 12.95 -6.19
CA ALA A 59 -11.03 12.43 -4.85
C ALA A 59 -11.77 11.12 -4.53
N GLU A 60 -13.06 11.01 -4.86
CA GLU A 60 -13.86 9.81 -4.60
C GLU A 60 -13.43 8.61 -5.46
N ALA A 61 -13.24 8.81 -6.77
CA ALA A 61 -12.82 7.74 -7.67
C ALA A 61 -11.42 7.24 -7.31
N ARG A 62 -10.51 8.16 -6.98
CA ARG A 62 -9.17 7.83 -6.48
C ARG A 62 -9.24 7.03 -5.18
N ARG A 63 -10.08 7.46 -4.22
CA ARG A 63 -10.28 6.72 -2.97
C ARG A 63 -10.77 5.30 -3.23
N GLU A 64 -11.72 5.11 -4.15
CA GLU A 64 -12.21 3.78 -4.53
C GLU A 64 -11.08 2.92 -5.16
N ARG A 65 -10.26 3.51 -6.05
CA ARG A 65 -9.09 2.84 -6.63
C ARG A 65 -8.09 2.42 -5.55
N TRP A 66 -7.80 3.29 -4.59
CA TRP A 66 -6.92 3.00 -3.46
C TRP A 66 -7.48 1.93 -2.53
N GLU A 67 -8.78 1.93 -2.24
CA GLU A 67 -9.41 0.90 -1.42
C GLU A 67 -9.33 -0.48 -2.09
N ARG A 68 -9.63 -0.55 -3.39
CA ARG A 68 -9.51 -1.78 -4.19
C ARG A 68 -8.08 -2.26 -4.26
N PHE A 69 -7.13 -1.35 -4.47
CA PHE A 69 -5.71 -1.68 -4.51
C PHE A 69 -5.18 -2.17 -3.17
N ALA A 70 -5.51 -1.50 -2.07
CA ALA A 70 -5.11 -1.92 -0.73
C ALA A 70 -5.63 -3.32 -0.41
N ALA A 71 -6.91 -3.59 -0.70
CA ALA A 71 -7.48 -4.92 -0.54
C ALA A 71 -6.74 -5.97 -1.39
N LEU A 72 -6.51 -5.70 -2.68
CA LEU A 72 -5.78 -6.58 -3.58
C LEU A 72 -4.34 -6.84 -3.12
N TRP A 73 -3.63 -5.80 -2.67
CA TRP A 73 -2.25 -5.89 -2.20
C TRP A 73 -2.15 -6.79 -0.97
N ILE A 74 -2.96 -6.50 0.05
CA ILE A 74 -2.99 -7.27 1.30
C ILE A 74 -3.42 -8.71 1.02
N GLU A 75 -4.44 -8.91 0.17
CA GLU A 75 -4.86 -10.23 -0.27
C GLU A 75 -3.74 -10.99 -0.97
N THR A 76 -2.97 -10.33 -1.82
CA THR A 76 -1.80 -10.93 -2.49
C THR A 76 -0.75 -11.34 -1.46
N CYS A 77 -0.40 -10.48 -0.51
CA CYS A 77 0.55 -10.80 0.56
C CYS A 77 0.12 -12.01 1.41
N VAL A 78 -1.19 -12.15 1.65
CA VAL A 78 -1.75 -13.30 2.37
C VAL A 78 -1.76 -14.55 1.49
N ARG A 79 -2.18 -14.41 0.22
CA ARG A 79 -2.38 -15.52 -0.73
C ARG A 79 -1.08 -16.13 -1.24
N ASP A 80 -0.05 -15.33 -1.46
CA ASP A 80 1.26 -15.73 -2.00
C ASP A 80 1.99 -16.74 -1.08
N ARG A 81 1.52 -16.93 0.17
CA ARG A 81 1.99 -18.00 1.05
C ARG A 81 1.01 -19.17 1.26
N THR A 82 -0.23 -19.08 0.80
CA THR A 82 -1.26 -20.13 0.91
C THR A 82 -1.39 -21.05 -0.31
N TYR A 83 -0.40 -21.10 -1.21
CA TYR A 83 -0.24 -22.28 -2.09
C TYR A 83 0.17 -23.55 -1.31
N SER A 84 0.20 -23.48 0.02
CA SER A 84 0.08 -24.60 0.93
C SER A 84 -1.32 -24.59 1.57
N SER A 85 -2.17 -25.48 1.08
CA SER A 85 -3.42 -26.00 1.68
C SER A 85 -4.59 -25.03 1.87
N ALA A 86 -5.66 -25.33 1.13
CA ALA A 86 -7.06 -24.98 1.38
C ALA A 86 -7.39 -24.67 2.85
N ALA A 87 -7.96 -23.50 3.12
CA ALA A 87 -9.04 -23.32 4.09
C ALA A 87 -9.51 -21.87 4.15
N PHE A 88 -10.80 -21.67 3.88
CA PHE A 88 -11.61 -20.75 4.67
C PHE A 88 -11.47 -21.15 6.15
N GLY A 89 -11.15 -20.20 7.02
CA GLY A 89 -11.30 -20.34 8.46
C GLY A 89 -10.06 -20.81 9.21
N MET A 90 -9.64 -19.96 10.16
CA MET A 90 -8.69 -20.22 11.24
C MET A 90 -7.20 -20.21 10.88
N PHE A 91 -6.64 -19.00 10.87
CA PHE A 91 -5.21 -18.74 10.92
C PHE A 91 -4.75 -18.69 12.40
N HIS A 92 -3.97 -19.69 12.82
CA HIS A 92 -3.35 -19.73 14.15
C HIS A 92 -1.83 -19.94 14.03
N LEU A 93 -1.08 -18.99 14.58
CA LEU A 93 0.33 -19.09 14.98
C LEU A 93 1.38 -19.32 13.88
N LYS A 94 1.21 -18.69 12.70
CA LYS A 94 2.31 -18.16 11.86
C LYS A 94 2.04 -16.72 11.38
N ASP A 95 0.90 -16.16 11.77
CA ASP A 95 0.29 -14.97 11.16
C ASP A 95 0.72 -13.65 11.77
N GLU A 96 1.13 -13.62 13.05
CA GLU A 96 1.66 -12.40 13.69
C GLU A 96 2.91 -11.87 12.96
N THR A 97 3.73 -12.75 12.39
CA THR A 97 4.91 -12.35 11.65
C THR A 97 4.55 -11.80 10.26
N LEU A 98 3.52 -12.34 9.61
CA LEU A 98 3.02 -11.82 8.33
C LEU A 98 2.27 -10.50 8.52
N ALA A 99 1.40 -10.44 9.52
CA ALA A 99 0.68 -9.25 9.94
C ALA A 99 1.65 -8.09 10.24
N ARG A 100 2.72 -8.34 11.00
CA ARG A 100 3.79 -7.36 11.26
C ARG A 100 4.51 -6.93 9.99
N LYS A 101 4.81 -7.85 9.07
CA LYS A 101 5.47 -7.52 7.80
C LYS A 101 4.61 -6.60 6.94
N ILE A 102 3.35 -6.95 6.72
CA ILE A 102 2.42 -6.13 5.94
C ILE A 102 2.27 -4.76 6.59
N ALA A 103 2.12 -4.69 7.92
CA ALA A 103 2.04 -3.42 8.65
C ALA A 103 3.32 -2.57 8.48
N ALA A 104 4.50 -3.19 8.57
CA ALA A 104 5.77 -2.52 8.35
C ALA A 104 5.93 -2.01 6.90
N GLU A 105 5.47 -2.75 5.89
CA GLU A 105 5.51 -2.30 4.49
C GLU A 105 4.55 -1.14 4.24
N ILE A 106 3.34 -1.20 4.79
CA ILE A 106 2.39 -0.09 4.78
C ILE A 106 3.06 1.14 5.41
N ASP A 107 3.69 0.98 6.57
CA ASP A 107 4.35 2.07 7.27
C ASP A 107 5.55 2.64 6.49
N GLU A 108 6.33 1.78 5.87
CA GLU A 108 7.49 2.13 5.06
C GLU A 108 7.07 2.96 3.84
N VAL A 109 6.10 2.47 3.05
CA VAL A 109 5.66 3.11 1.80
C VAL A 109 4.86 4.38 2.06
N THR A 110 4.05 4.42 3.11
CA THR A 110 3.10 5.53 3.31
C THR A 110 3.58 6.58 4.31
N ARG A 111 4.66 6.31 5.07
CA ARG A 111 5.18 7.25 6.07
C ARG A 111 6.70 7.38 6.06
N GLN A 112 7.45 6.29 6.20
CA GLN A 112 8.90 6.39 6.38
C GLN A 112 9.64 6.88 5.12
N ILE A 113 9.32 6.33 3.95
CA ILE A 113 9.91 6.77 2.68
C ILE A 113 9.42 8.18 2.31
N PRO A 114 8.10 8.50 2.36
CA PRO A 114 7.62 9.86 2.09
C PRO A 114 8.21 10.92 3.00
N ALA A 115 8.40 10.64 4.30
CA ALA A 115 9.00 11.59 5.23
C ALA A 115 10.42 12.02 4.81
N ARG A 116 11.21 11.10 4.25
CA ARG A 116 12.56 11.43 3.71
C ARG A 116 12.50 12.36 2.50
N LEU A 117 11.36 12.41 1.81
CA LEU A 117 11.10 13.23 0.63
C LEU A 117 10.31 14.52 0.94
N GLY A 118 9.87 14.71 2.19
CA GLY A 118 8.95 15.80 2.56
C GLY A 118 7.52 15.61 2.03
N MET A 119 7.11 14.38 1.73
CA MET A 119 5.81 14.03 1.12
C MET A 119 4.82 13.32 2.06
N GLU A 120 5.12 13.24 3.36
CA GLU A 120 4.30 12.52 4.34
C GLU A 120 2.83 12.98 4.33
N GLU A 121 2.59 14.29 4.23
CA GLU A 121 1.24 14.84 4.20
C GLU A 121 0.43 14.37 3.00
N ARG A 122 1.06 14.29 1.82
CA ARG A 122 0.41 13.83 0.59
C ARG A 122 -0.01 12.36 0.70
N CYS A 123 0.75 11.55 1.44
CA CYS A 123 0.47 10.13 1.63
C CYS A 123 -0.56 9.85 2.74
N ARG A 124 -1.07 10.88 3.44
CA ARG A 124 -1.94 10.71 4.61
C ARG A 124 -3.21 9.93 4.30
N GLU A 125 -3.91 10.26 3.21
CA GLU A 125 -5.15 9.58 2.83
C GLU A 125 -4.89 8.13 2.39
N LEU A 126 -3.88 7.91 1.54
CA LEU A 126 -3.44 6.58 1.13
C LEU A 126 -3.09 5.70 2.34
N ARG A 127 -2.35 6.25 3.30
CA ARG A 127 -2.01 5.57 4.57
C ARG A 127 -3.27 5.14 5.32
N ARG A 128 -4.22 6.06 5.51
CA ARG A 128 -5.47 5.80 6.23
C ARG A 128 -6.25 4.67 5.58
N ILE A 129 -6.34 4.65 4.25
CA ILE A 129 -7.02 3.60 3.49
C ILE A 129 -6.32 2.25 3.69
N PHE A 130 -5.00 2.19 3.53
CA PHE A 130 -4.25 0.94 3.70
C PHE A 130 -4.36 0.37 5.12
N ILE A 131 -4.25 1.22 6.15
CA ILE A 131 -4.44 0.81 7.55
C ILE A 131 -5.88 0.31 7.76
N GLY A 132 -6.88 1.05 7.27
CA GLY A 132 -8.28 0.65 7.39
C GLY A 132 -8.58 -0.71 6.75
N GLN A 133 -8.05 -0.96 5.55
CA GLN A 133 -8.19 -2.26 4.88
C GLN A 133 -7.41 -3.36 5.59
N TYR A 134 -6.20 -3.07 6.06
CA TYR A 134 -5.42 -4.01 6.87
C TYR A 134 -6.17 -4.44 8.12
N LEU A 135 -6.71 -3.51 8.90
CA LEU A 135 -7.42 -3.83 10.14
C LEU A 135 -8.75 -4.55 9.88
N ARG A 136 -9.39 -4.31 8.74
CA ARG A 136 -10.58 -5.06 8.30
C ARG A 136 -10.24 -6.51 7.95
N MET A 137 -9.11 -6.74 7.26
CA MET A 137 -8.70 -8.05 6.76
C MET A 137 -7.93 -8.88 7.79
N ILE A 138 -7.22 -8.21 8.72
CA ILE A 138 -6.37 -8.80 9.76
C ILE A 138 -6.69 -8.12 11.10
N PRO A 139 -7.86 -8.35 11.71
CA PRO A 139 -8.29 -7.66 12.94
C PRO A 139 -7.32 -7.82 14.12
N GLN A 140 -6.70 -8.99 14.25
CA GLN A 140 -5.68 -9.29 15.27
C GLN A 140 -4.38 -8.49 15.07
N GLY A 141 -4.16 -7.90 13.90
CA GLY A 141 -2.99 -7.07 13.61
C GLY A 141 -3.08 -5.64 14.15
N ARG A 142 -4.15 -5.28 14.86
CA ARG A 142 -4.37 -3.92 15.40
C ARG A 142 -3.21 -3.41 16.25
N GLU A 143 -2.57 -4.28 17.02
CA GLU A 143 -1.39 -3.95 17.83
C GLU A 143 -0.18 -3.46 17.01
N ASN A 144 -0.15 -3.69 15.69
CA ASN A 144 0.94 -3.25 14.82
C ASN A 144 0.85 -1.78 14.41
N PHE A 145 -0.26 -1.11 14.72
CA PHE A 145 -0.45 0.31 14.50
C PHE A 145 -0.82 0.98 15.83
N PRO A 146 -0.24 2.14 16.18
CA PRO A 146 -0.60 2.83 17.42
C PRO A 146 -2.08 3.23 17.43
N GLU A 147 -2.68 3.25 18.62
CA GLU A 147 -4.07 3.70 18.80
C GLU A 147 -4.27 5.10 18.18
N GLY A 148 -5.38 5.30 17.48
CA GLY A 148 -5.65 6.56 16.76
C GLY A 148 -5.09 6.63 15.34
N SER A 149 -4.38 5.61 14.85
CA SER A 149 -3.96 5.52 13.42
C SER A 149 -5.15 5.51 12.44
N GLU A 150 -6.36 5.19 12.94
CA GLU A 150 -7.63 5.23 12.22
C GLU A 150 -8.29 6.63 12.24
N GLN A 151 -7.82 7.55 13.11
CA GLN A 151 -8.54 8.75 13.57
C GLN A 151 -7.92 10.09 13.13
N PHE A 152 -7.11 10.13 12.07
CA PHE A 152 -6.91 11.39 11.35
C PHE A 152 -8.17 11.65 10.52
N SER A 153 -9.23 12.05 11.24
CA SER A 153 -10.58 12.36 10.79
C SER A 153 -10.59 13.58 9.89
#